data_AF-I4HTA9-F1
#
_entry.id   AF-I4HTA9-F1
#
_cell.length_a   1.000
_cell.length_b   1.000
_cell.length_c   1.000
_cell.angle_alpha   90.00
_cell.angle_beta   90.00
_cell.angle_gamma   90.00
#
_symmetry.space_group_name_H-M   'P 1'
#
loop_
_entity.id
_entity.type
_entity.pdbx_description
1 polymer ?
#
loop_
_entity_poly.entity_id
_entity_poly.type
_entity_poly.pdbx_seq_one_letter_code
_entity_poly.pdbx_strand_id
1 'polypeptide(L)'
;MTYLLTVYRALECRPDTYRDWYDQGNILRERMDYLGALISYEKALEYYPDDYWAWYKRGMILEDLGMYEEAAESYANAAQVKADNYWAWYDQGCVYLQELKDYEKATACFQRALSHSPGDYWAAYRQGEAYRLLKNYERAITFYDLALGARPRDYWAWYRRGDAFRDWGNPQEALFNYRTALDIRPQDYWSWYQQGVILQELQRLPEAIACYEESLKIDRDDRYAWYNAACCYAALGQQQKAIDCLREALDIEPDICGELVRNNFVFDGLRQNETFNDLLSCYSPS
;
A
#
# COMPACT_ATOMS: atom_id res chain seq x y z
N MET A 1 -19.42 -38.81 9.40
CA MET A 1 -19.01 -38.63 10.81
C MET A 1 -18.89 -37.12 11.00
N THR A 2 -20.04 -36.47 11.28
CA THR A 2 -20.33 -35.74 12.55
C THR A 2 -19.45 -34.50 12.69
N TYR A 3 -19.91 -33.25 12.81
CA TYR A 3 -21.15 -32.61 13.24
C TYR A 3 -21.21 -31.22 12.58
N LEU A 4 -22.34 -30.81 11.99
CA LEU A 4 -22.73 -29.38 11.88
C LEU A 4 -24.23 -29.24 12.16
N LEU A 5 -24.67 -29.95 13.19
CA LEU A 5 -25.94 -29.74 13.86
C LEU A 5 -25.59 -29.11 15.20
N THR A 6 -26.12 -27.90 15.46
CA THR A 6 -25.87 -26.93 16.55
C THR A 6 -24.88 -25.83 16.15
N VAL A 7 -25.32 -24.66 15.69
CA VAL A 7 -26.05 -23.66 16.49
C VAL A 7 -27.21 -23.01 15.71
N TYR A 8 -28.35 -23.70 15.60
CA TYR A 8 -29.63 -23.11 15.13
C TYR A 8 -30.47 -22.57 16.30
N ARG A 9 -29.85 -22.06 17.37
CA ARG A 9 -30.56 -21.58 18.57
C ARG A 9 -30.10 -20.21 19.02
N ALA A 10 -30.52 -19.21 18.25
CA ALA A 10 -30.98 -17.90 18.72
C ALA A 10 -31.83 -17.18 17.63
N LEU A 11 -32.58 -17.92 16.80
CA LEU A 11 -33.51 -17.38 15.81
C LEU A 11 -34.91 -17.23 16.41
N GLU A 12 -35.07 -16.35 17.39
CA GLU A 12 -36.39 -15.83 17.80
C GLU A 12 -36.71 -14.59 16.96
N CYS A 13 -37.05 -14.87 15.71
CA CYS A 13 -37.79 -14.11 14.69
C CYS A 13 -37.38 -14.78 13.38
N ARG A 14 -38.19 -15.70 12.86
CA ARG A 14 -37.93 -16.25 11.52
C ARG A 14 -38.08 -15.10 10.54
N PRO A 15 -37.03 -14.72 9.80
CA PRO A 15 -37.17 -13.71 8.77
C PRO A 15 -37.99 -14.36 7.65
N ASP A 16 -39.24 -13.94 7.49
CA ASP A 16 -40.17 -14.52 6.51
C ASP A 16 -40.15 -13.74 5.19
N THR A 17 -39.36 -12.66 5.10
CA THR A 17 -39.27 -11.81 3.92
C THR A 17 -37.82 -11.45 3.57
N TYR A 18 -37.59 -11.05 2.32
CA TYR A 18 -36.32 -10.46 1.84
C TYR A 18 -35.75 -9.42 2.84
N ARG A 19 -36.62 -8.49 3.27
CA ARG A 19 -36.24 -7.35 4.11
C ARG A 19 -35.75 -7.82 5.47
N ASP A 20 -36.43 -8.80 6.07
CA ASP A 20 -36.05 -9.30 7.39
C ASP A 20 -34.68 -9.99 7.34
N TRP A 21 -34.40 -10.79 6.29
CA TRP A 21 -33.10 -11.42 6.08
C TRP A 21 -31.99 -10.38 5.86
N TYR A 22 -32.26 -9.35 5.06
CA TYR A 22 -31.32 -8.27 4.81
C TYR A 22 -31.02 -7.46 6.08
N ASP A 23 -32.04 -7.10 6.84
CA ASP A 23 -31.90 -6.34 8.09
C ASP A 23 -31.20 -7.17 9.18
N GLN A 24 -31.48 -8.47 9.26
CA GLN A 24 -30.72 -9.40 10.11
C GLN A 24 -29.24 -9.45 9.72
N GLY A 25 -28.93 -9.52 8.42
CA GLY A 25 -27.55 -9.48 7.93
C GLY A 25 -26.82 -8.21 8.36
N ASN A 26 -27.49 -7.06 8.34
CA ASN A 26 -26.93 -5.79 8.82
C ASN A 26 -26.60 -5.85 10.31
N ILE A 27 -27.53 -6.33 11.13
CA ILE A 27 -27.37 -6.44 12.59
C ILE A 27 -26.22 -7.40 12.95
N LEU A 28 -26.13 -8.55 12.26
CA LEU A 28 -25.09 -9.55 12.51
C LEU A 28 -23.71 -9.02 12.12
N ARG A 29 -23.61 -8.29 11.00
CA ARG A 29 -22.37 -7.61 10.61
C ARG A 29 -21.92 -6.60 11.66
N GLU A 30 -22.82 -5.79 12.20
CA GLU A 30 -22.49 -4.83 13.26
C GLU A 30 -22.00 -5.51 14.54
N ARG A 31 -22.41 -6.76 14.77
CA ARG A 31 -21.94 -7.62 15.86
C ARG A 31 -20.67 -8.43 15.51
N MET A 32 -20.10 -8.22 14.33
CA MET A 32 -18.95 -8.98 13.79
C MET A 32 -19.22 -10.49 13.67
N ASP A 33 -20.50 -10.91 13.63
CA ASP A 33 -20.88 -12.28 13.26
C ASP A 33 -20.96 -12.38 11.74
N TYR A 34 -19.79 -12.45 11.11
CA TYR A 34 -19.63 -12.42 9.66
C TYR A 34 -20.28 -13.63 8.97
N LEU A 35 -20.17 -14.83 9.56
CA LEU A 35 -20.78 -16.04 9.01
C LEU A 35 -22.32 -15.96 9.08
N GLY A 36 -22.88 -15.51 10.20
CA GLY A 36 -24.32 -15.29 10.32
C GLY A 36 -24.83 -14.21 9.36
N ALA A 37 -24.06 -13.13 9.19
CA ALA A 37 -24.37 -12.07 8.24
C ALA A 37 -24.37 -12.59 6.79
N LEU A 38 -23.36 -13.38 6.40
CA LEU A 38 -23.25 -13.98 5.08
C LEU A 38 -24.48 -14.83 4.75
N ILE A 39 -24.83 -15.76 5.65
CA ILE A 39 -26.02 -16.62 5.49
C ILE A 39 -27.28 -15.77 5.32
N SER A 40 -27.40 -14.68 6.09
CA SER A 40 -28.56 -13.80 6.03
C SER A 40 -28.66 -13.04 4.69
N TYR A 41 -27.55 -12.53 4.16
CA TYR A 41 -27.54 -11.89 2.84
C TYR A 41 -27.78 -12.88 1.70
N GLU A 42 -27.23 -14.10 1.79
CA GLU A 42 -27.51 -15.15 0.80
C GLU A 42 -28.99 -15.53 0.78
N LYS A 43 -29.60 -15.65 1.96
CA LYS A 43 -31.06 -15.86 2.04
C LYS A 43 -31.85 -14.69 1.49
N ALA A 44 -31.45 -13.45 1.75
CA ALA A 44 -32.07 -12.29 1.13
C ALA A 44 -32.01 -12.39 -0.42
N LEU A 45 -30.84 -12.70 -0.96
CA LEU A 45 -30.63 -12.85 -2.41
C LEU A 45 -31.40 -14.03 -3.02
N GLU A 46 -31.71 -15.09 -2.28
CA GLU A 46 -32.62 -16.17 -2.74
C GLU A 46 -34.04 -15.65 -3.01
N TYR A 47 -34.54 -14.71 -2.18
CA TYR A 47 -35.87 -14.12 -2.36
C TYR A 47 -35.89 -13.01 -3.41
N TYR A 48 -34.82 -12.22 -3.48
CA TYR A 48 -34.71 -11.09 -4.39
C TYR A 48 -33.28 -10.97 -4.94
N PRO A 49 -32.96 -11.67 -6.05
CA PRO A 49 -31.62 -11.70 -6.64
C PRO A 49 -31.15 -10.37 -7.23
N ASP A 50 -32.09 -9.48 -7.57
CA ASP A 50 -31.81 -8.18 -8.22
C ASP A 50 -31.63 -7.05 -7.18
N ASP A 51 -31.08 -7.36 -6.00
CA ASP A 51 -30.71 -6.35 -5.01
C ASP A 51 -29.22 -6.01 -5.05
N TYR A 52 -28.95 -4.77 -5.46
CA TYR A 52 -27.61 -4.21 -5.47
C TYR A 52 -26.92 -4.27 -4.10
N TRP A 53 -27.61 -3.84 -3.04
CA TRP A 53 -27.01 -3.70 -1.72
C TRP A 53 -26.81 -5.04 -1.02
N ALA A 54 -27.69 -6.02 -1.27
CA ALA A 54 -27.49 -7.36 -0.73
C ALA A 54 -26.25 -8.02 -1.35
N TRP A 55 -26.07 -7.92 -2.68
CA TRP A 55 -24.83 -8.37 -3.34
C TRP A 55 -23.59 -7.63 -2.85
N TYR A 56 -23.68 -6.30 -2.76
CA TYR A 56 -22.56 -5.46 -2.32
C TYR A 56 -22.15 -5.79 -0.88
N LYS A 57 -23.11 -5.90 0.05
CA LYS A 57 -22.84 -6.27 1.44
C LYS A 57 -22.34 -7.70 1.58
N ARG A 58 -22.83 -8.64 0.77
CA ARG A 58 -22.27 -9.99 0.68
C ARG A 58 -20.78 -9.93 0.31
N GLY A 59 -20.40 -9.10 -0.68
CA GLY A 59 -19.01 -8.85 -1.05
C GLY A 59 -18.16 -8.38 0.13
N MET A 60 -18.61 -7.35 0.85
CA MET A 60 -17.90 -6.83 2.03
C MET A 60 -17.67 -7.89 3.11
N ILE A 61 -18.68 -8.71 3.39
CA ILE A 61 -18.57 -9.78 4.39
C ILE A 61 -17.58 -10.85 3.95
N LEU A 62 -17.54 -11.17 2.66
CA LEU A 62 -16.60 -12.15 2.12
C LEU A 62 -15.16 -11.63 2.19
N GLU A 63 -14.91 -10.33 2.00
CA GLU A 63 -13.60 -9.72 2.27
C GLU A 63 -13.20 -9.84 3.74
N ASP A 64 -14.12 -9.53 4.67
CA ASP A 64 -13.89 -9.67 6.12
C ASP A 64 -13.58 -11.14 6.51
N LEU A 65 -14.09 -12.11 5.75
CA LEU A 65 -13.84 -13.55 5.92
C LEU A 65 -12.61 -14.06 5.15
N GLY A 66 -11.95 -13.23 4.33
CA GLY A 66 -10.80 -13.61 3.49
C GLY A 66 -11.15 -14.43 2.25
N MET A 67 -12.42 -14.46 1.85
CA MET A 67 -12.95 -15.16 0.67
C MET A 67 -12.98 -14.21 -0.53
N TYR A 68 -11.80 -13.87 -1.05
CA TYR A 68 -11.60 -12.76 -1.98
C TYR A 68 -12.17 -13.01 -3.38
N GLU A 69 -12.10 -14.23 -3.89
CA GLU A 69 -12.69 -14.60 -5.18
C GLU A 69 -14.22 -14.44 -5.15
N GLU A 70 -14.87 -14.98 -4.13
CA GLU A 70 -16.33 -14.86 -3.96
C GLU A 70 -16.76 -13.42 -3.65
N ALA A 71 -15.91 -12.64 -2.98
CA ALA A 71 -16.14 -11.21 -2.78
C ALA A 71 -16.15 -10.48 -4.13
N ALA A 72 -15.14 -10.72 -4.98
CA ALA A 72 -15.05 -10.13 -6.31
C ALA A 72 -16.23 -10.53 -7.22
N GLU A 73 -16.74 -11.76 -7.11
CA GLU A 73 -17.96 -12.19 -7.79
C GLU A 73 -19.21 -11.47 -7.28
N SER A 74 -19.31 -11.28 -5.96
CA SER A 74 -20.44 -10.57 -5.35
C SER A 74 -20.51 -9.12 -5.80
N TYR A 75 -19.37 -8.44 -5.85
CA TYR A 75 -19.29 -7.08 -6.40
C TYR A 75 -19.60 -7.05 -7.90
N ALA A 76 -19.19 -8.06 -8.67
CA ALA A 76 -19.56 -8.17 -10.08
C ALA A 76 -21.08 -8.27 -10.26
N ASN A 77 -21.76 -9.07 -9.42
CA ASN A 77 -23.22 -9.20 -9.44
C ASN A 77 -23.90 -7.89 -9.04
N ALA A 78 -23.42 -7.21 -7.99
CA ALA A 78 -23.92 -5.87 -7.64
C ALA A 78 -23.81 -4.91 -8.82
N ALA A 79 -22.66 -4.89 -9.49
CA ALA A 79 -22.41 -4.03 -10.63
C ALA A 79 -23.27 -4.39 -11.87
N GLN A 80 -23.72 -5.63 -12.02
CA GLN A 80 -24.69 -6.01 -13.06
C GLN A 80 -26.09 -5.47 -12.76
N VAL A 81 -26.50 -5.47 -11.49
CA VAL A 81 -27.83 -4.96 -11.06
C VAL A 81 -27.91 -3.44 -11.21
N LYS A 82 -26.86 -2.71 -10.81
CA LYS A 82 -26.76 -1.25 -10.98
C LYS A 82 -25.39 -0.87 -11.52
N ALA A 83 -25.27 -0.90 -12.84
CA ALA A 83 -24.02 -0.57 -13.55
C ALA A 83 -23.58 0.88 -13.33
N ASP A 84 -24.52 1.80 -13.12
CA ASP A 84 -24.26 3.21 -12.86
C ASP A 84 -23.65 3.48 -11.47
N ASN A 85 -23.76 2.53 -10.54
CA ASN A 85 -23.13 2.63 -9.24
C ASN A 85 -21.67 2.17 -9.30
N TYR A 86 -20.77 3.14 -9.41
CA TYR A 86 -19.34 2.91 -9.58
C TYR A 86 -18.67 2.21 -8.38
N TRP A 87 -19.25 2.25 -7.18
CA TRP A 87 -18.64 1.66 -5.97
C TRP A 87 -18.40 0.16 -6.12
N ALA A 88 -19.34 -0.57 -6.71
CA ALA A 88 -19.17 -2.02 -6.91
C ALA A 88 -18.00 -2.33 -7.85
N TRP A 89 -17.82 -1.55 -8.93
CA TRP A 89 -16.64 -1.66 -9.79
C TRP A 89 -15.35 -1.26 -9.07
N TYR A 90 -15.40 -0.21 -8.25
CA TYR A 90 -14.24 0.26 -7.50
C TYR A 90 -13.78 -0.79 -6.48
N ASP A 91 -14.67 -1.31 -5.64
CA ASP A 91 -14.31 -2.28 -4.60
C ASP A 91 -13.92 -3.63 -5.18
N GLN A 92 -14.57 -4.08 -6.25
CA GLN A 92 -14.10 -5.24 -7.03
C GLN A 92 -12.66 -5.03 -7.52
N GLY A 93 -12.35 -3.84 -8.04
CA GLY A 93 -11.00 -3.48 -8.48
C GLY A 93 -9.99 -3.48 -7.33
N CYS A 94 -10.39 -3.02 -6.14
CA CYS A 94 -9.54 -3.04 -4.94
C CYS A 94 -9.21 -4.47 -4.50
N VAL A 95 -10.19 -5.38 -4.48
CA VAL A 95 -9.96 -6.82 -4.20
C VAL A 95 -8.94 -7.41 -5.17
N TYR A 96 -9.12 -7.17 -6.48
CA TYR A 96 -8.18 -7.65 -7.49
C TYR A 96 -6.78 -7.04 -7.34
N LEU A 97 -6.68 -5.77 -6.98
CA LEU A 97 -5.42 -5.06 -6.85
C LEU A 97 -4.63 -5.52 -5.62
N GLN A 98 -5.28 -5.66 -4.46
CA GLN A 98 -4.62 -5.78 -3.17
C GLN A 98 -4.46 -7.25 -2.75
N GLU A 99 -5.55 -8.02 -2.85
CA GLU A 99 -5.62 -9.37 -2.28
C GLU A 99 -5.27 -10.42 -3.33
N LEU A 100 -5.92 -10.37 -4.50
CA LEU A 100 -5.74 -11.36 -5.56
C LEU A 100 -4.54 -11.07 -6.48
N LYS A 101 -4.02 -9.83 -6.46
CA LYS A 101 -2.88 -9.36 -7.28
C LYS A 101 -3.06 -9.60 -8.78
N ASP A 102 -4.32 -9.59 -9.25
CA ASP A 102 -4.71 -9.68 -10.66
C ASP A 102 -4.88 -8.25 -11.20
N TYR A 103 -3.74 -7.63 -11.53
CA TYR A 103 -3.70 -6.20 -11.86
C TYR A 103 -4.42 -5.88 -13.17
N GLU A 104 -4.46 -6.81 -14.14
CA GLU A 104 -5.24 -6.68 -15.36
C GLU A 104 -6.73 -6.57 -15.05
N LYS A 105 -7.30 -7.48 -14.23
CA LYS A 105 -8.71 -7.35 -13.82
C LYS A 105 -8.96 -6.10 -12.99
N ALA A 106 -8.03 -5.72 -12.12
CA ALA A 106 -8.13 -4.48 -11.36
C ALA A 106 -8.26 -3.26 -12.29
N THR A 107 -7.39 -3.13 -13.30
CA THR A 107 -7.48 -2.02 -14.27
C THR A 107 -8.80 -2.00 -15.05
N ALA A 108 -9.33 -3.17 -15.43
CA ALA A 108 -10.63 -3.25 -16.11
C ALA A 108 -11.79 -2.78 -15.21
N CYS A 109 -11.74 -3.12 -13.92
CA CYS A 109 -12.74 -2.68 -12.94
C CYS A 109 -12.67 -1.16 -12.71
N PHE A 110 -11.48 -0.59 -12.48
CA PHE A 110 -11.34 0.85 -12.31
C PHE A 110 -11.70 1.64 -13.57
N GLN A 111 -11.40 1.11 -14.76
CA GLN A 111 -11.83 1.73 -16.02
C GLN A 111 -13.37 1.81 -16.12
N ARG A 112 -14.09 0.75 -15.70
CA ARG A 112 -15.56 0.79 -15.63
C ARG A 112 -16.03 1.80 -14.59
N ALA A 113 -15.43 1.84 -13.40
CA ALA A 113 -15.75 2.82 -12.37
C ALA A 113 -15.59 4.27 -12.90
N LEU A 114 -14.47 4.58 -13.57
CA LEU A 114 -14.23 5.89 -14.17
C LEU A 114 -15.13 6.19 -15.37
N SER A 115 -15.63 5.19 -16.10
CA SER A 115 -16.60 5.43 -17.18
C SER A 115 -17.94 5.98 -16.65
N HIS A 116 -18.29 5.61 -15.41
CA HIS A 116 -19.48 6.10 -14.71
C HIS A 116 -19.19 7.35 -13.87
N SER A 117 -17.98 7.48 -13.33
CA SER A 117 -17.53 8.65 -12.56
C SER A 117 -16.14 9.13 -13.02
N PRO A 118 -16.04 9.88 -14.14
CA PRO A 118 -14.75 10.22 -14.76
C PRO A 118 -13.81 11.08 -13.92
N GLY A 119 -14.33 11.78 -12.91
CA GLY A 119 -13.57 12.63 -12.00
C GLY A 119 -13.29 12.00 -10.64
N ASP A 120 -13.59 10.70 -10.44
CA ASP A 120 -13.35 10.06 -9.15
C ASP A 120 -11.84 9.91 -8.89
N TYR A 121 -11.37 10.64 -7.88
CA TYR A 121 -9.98 10.63 -7.47
C TYR A 121 -9.48 9.23 -7.11
N TRP A 122 -10.28 8.45 -6.36
CA TRP A 122 -9.82 7.18 -5.82
C TRP A 122 -9.70 6.12 -6.91
N ALA A 123 -10.66 6.05 -7.82
CA ALA A 123 -10.63 5.15 -8.96
C ALA A 123 -9.44 5.48 -9.89
N ALA A 124 -9.21 6.77 -10.18
CA ALA A 124 -8.05 7.20 -10.97
C ALA A 124 -6.73 6.85 -10.28
N TYR A 125 -6.59 7.17 -8.99
CA TYR A 125 -5.40 6.86 -8.19
C TYR A 125 -5.11 5.34 -8.17
N ARG A 126 -6.12 4.51 -7.90
CA ARG A 126 -5.98 3.05 -7.86
C ARG A 126 -5.66 2.45 -9.23
N GLN A 127 -6.21 3.02 -10.30
CA GLN A 127 -5.88 2.62 -11.66
C GLN A 127 -4.43 2.97 -12.01
N GLY A 128 -3.94 4.13 -11.59
CA GLY A 128 -2.54 4.51 -11.70
C GLY A 128 -1.62 3.51 -11.00
N GLU A 129 -1.97 3.10 -9.79
CA GLU A 129 -1.21 2.11 -9.03
C GLU A 129 -1.21 0.73 -9.70
N ALA A 130 -2.37 0.27 -10.19
CA ALA A 130 -2.47 -0.99 -10.93
C ALA A 130 -1.58 -0.98 -12.19
N TYR A 131 -1.56 0.11 -12.96
CA TYR A 131 -0.69 0.24 -14.12
C TYR A 131 0.80 0.31 -13.75
N ARG A 132 1.16 0.92 -12.61
CA ARG A 132 2.55 0.93 -12.11
C ARG A 132 3.02 -0.49 -11.80
N LEU A 133 2.17 -1.30 -11.15
CA LEU A 133 2.47 -2.71 -10.84
C LEU A 133 2.56 -3.58 -12.11
N LEU A 134 1.79 -3.25 -13.15
CA LEU A 134 1.92 -3.82 -14.50
C LEU A 134 3.14 -3.30 -15.27
N LYS A 135 3.94 -2.40 -14.70
CA LYS A 135 5.08 -1.73 -15.35
C LYS A 135 4.70 -0.92 -16.59
N ASN A 136 3.42 -0.57 -16.73
CA ASN A 136 2.95 0.36 -17.74
C ASN A 136 2.98 1.78 -17.16
N TYR A 137 4.19 2.32 -17.04
CA TYR A 137 4.43 3.57 -16.33
C TYR A 137 3.78 4.79 -17.01
N GLU A 138 3.71 4.81 -18.34
CA GLU A 138 3.04 5.87 -19.10
C GLU A 138 1.57 6.00 -18.70
N ARG A 139 0.84 4.87 -18.67
CA ARG A 139 -0.55 4.86 -18.21
C ARG A 139 -0.64 5.17 -16.71
N ALA A 140 0.26 4.65 -15.90
CA ALA A 140 0.29 4.93 -14.46
C ALA A 140 0.32 6.45 -14.21
N ILE A 141 1.24 7.16 -14.88
CA ILE A 141 1.37 8.63 -14.78
C ILE A 141 0.12 9.33 -15.27
N THR A 142 -0.46 8.90 -16.39
CA THR A 142 -1.71 9.48 -16.93
C THR A 142 -2.84 9.44 -15.90
N PHE A 143 -3.00 8.31 -15.20
CA PHE A 143 -4.04 8.16 -14.19
C PHE A 143 -3.71 8.86 -12.87
N TYR A 144 -2.42 8.96 -12.50
CA TYR A 144 -2.01 9.83 -11.40
C TYR A 144 -2.25 11.32 -11.71
N ASP A 145 -2.02 11.77 -12.95
CA ASP A 145 -2.33 13.13 -13.39
C ASP A 145 -3.84 13.41 -13.32
N LEU A 146 -4.68 12.43 -13.69
CA LEU A 146 -6.13 12.53 -13.54
C LEU A 146 -6.53 12.66 -12.07
N ALA A 147 -5.96 11.83 -11.19
CA ALA A 147 -6.22 11.90 -9.75
C ALA A 147 -5.78 13.26 -9.18
N LEU A 148 -4.58 13.73 -9.52
CA LEU A 148 -4.06 15.03 -9.10
C LEU A 148 -4.87 16.20 -9.69
N GLY A 149 -5.48 16.05 -10.85
CA GLY A 149 -6.44 17.02 -11.39
C GLY A 149 -7.66 17.19 -10.48
N ALA A 150 -8.15 16.10 -9.87
CA ALA A 150 -9.25 16.13 -8.91
C ALA A 150 -8.82 16.59 -7.50
N ARG A 151 -7.61 16.21 -7.06
CA ARG A 151 -7.04 16.63 -5.76
C ARG A 151 -5.58 17.10 -5.91
N PRO A 152 -5.34 18.36 -6.30
CA PRO A 152 -3.99 18.86 -6.60
C PRO A 152 -3.04 18.91 -5.39
N ARG A 153 -3.59 18.95 -4.18
CA ARG A 153 -2.84 19.02 -2.91
C ARG A 153 -2.80 17.69 -2.16
N ASP A 154 -3.01 16.58 -2.85
CA ASP A 154 -2.86 15.26 -2.26
C ASP A 154 -1.38 14.82 -2.31
N TYR A 155 -0.68 14.91 -1.18
CA TYR A 155 0.76 14.61 -1.13
C TYR A 155 1.06 13.16 -1.52
N TRP A 156 0.15 12.23 -1.23
CA TRP A 156 0.34 10.81 -1.45
C TRP A 156 0.27 10.45 -2.94
N ALA A 157 -0.64 11.06 -3.69
CA ALA A 157 -0.69 10.93 -5.15
C ALA A 157 0.57 11.50 -5.81
N TRP A 158 1.10 12.64 -5.35
CA TRP A 158 2.40 13.16 -5.81
C TRP A 158 3.52 12.16 -5.52
N TYR A 159 3.59 11.64 -4.29
CA TYR A 159 4.55 10.63 -3.88
C TYR A 159 4.48 9.38 -4.78
N ARG A 160 3.29 8.82 -5.02
CA ARG A 160 3.09 7.62 -5.84
C ARG A 160 3.36 7.82 -7.32
N ARG A 161 3.09 9.02 -7.83
CA ARG A 161 3.54 9.42 -9.17
C ARG A 161 5.06 9.48 -9.24
N GLY A 162 5.72 9.96 -8.18
CA GLY A 162 7.18 9.90 -8.01
C GLY A 162 7.73 8.46 -8.03
N ASP A 163 7.09 7.54 -7.31
CA ASP A 163 7.42 6.09 -7.35
C ASP A 163 7.34 5.59 -8.82
N ALA A 164 6.28 5.93 -9.56
CA ALA A 164 6.14 5.51 -10.96
C ALA A 164 7.24 6.08 -11.88
N PHE A 165 7.64 7.35 -11.71
CA PHE A 165 8.75 7.91 -12.47
C PHE A 165 10.08 7.26 -12.12
N ARG A 166 10.34 6.97 -10.84
CA ARG A 166 11.55 6.23 -10.43
C ARG A 166 11.57 4.86 -11.08
N ASP A 167 10.49 4.11 -10.98
CA ASP A 167 10.41 2.73 -11.50
C ASP A 167 10.52 2.69 -13.04
N TRP A 168 10.16 3.80 -13.72
CA TRP A 168 10.38 4.00 -15.16
C TRP A 168 11.83 4.41 -15.51
N GLY A 169 12.66 4.75 -14.52
CA GLY A 169 14.03 5.22 -14.75
C GLY A 169 14.14 6.71 -15.07
N ASN A 170 13.20 7.53 -14.58
CA ASN A 170 13.17 8.98 -14.71
C ASN A 170 13.42 9.67 -13.35
N PRO A 171 14.66 9.63 -12.82
CA PRO A 171 14.96 10.10 -11.46
C PRO A 171 14.73 11.60 -11.25
N GLN A 172 14.89 12.44 -12.29
CA GLN A 172 14.64 13.88 -12.17
C GLN A 172 13.15 14.19 -11.95
N GLU A 173 12.27 13.51 -12.68
CA GLU A 173 10.83 13.63 -12.49
C GLU A 173 10.42 13.05 -11.13
N ALA A 174 10.97 11.91 -10.73
CA ALA A 174 10.73 11.37 -9.39
C ALA A 174 11.08 12.39 -8.29
N LEU A 175 12.25 13.04 -8.40
CA LEU A 175 12.69 14.07 -7.47
C LEU A 175 11.74 15.27 -7.41
N PHE A 176 11.24 15.74 -8.56
CA PHE A 176 10.24 16.81 -8.63
C PHE A 176 8.96 16.43 -7.88
N ASN A 177 8.47 15.21 -8.09
CA ASN A 177 7.25 14.72 -7.46
C ASN A 177 7.41 14.56 -5.94
N TYR A 178 8.52 14.01 -5.46
CA TYR A 178 8.80 13.89 -4.02
C TYR A 178 8.94 15.25 -3.33
N ARG A 179 9.59 16.22 -3.98
CA ARG A 179 9.67 17.61 -3.49
C ARG A 179 8.29 18.24 -3.38
N THR A 180 7.46 18.05 -4.40
CA THR A 180 6.07 18.56 -4.40
C THR A 180 5.25 17.91 -3.28
N ALA A 181 5.42 16.61 -3.04
CA ALA A 181 4.79 15.93 -1.90
C ALA A 181 5.25 16.52 -0.56
N LEU A 182 6.55 16.80 -0.40
CA LEU A 182 7.13 17.42 0.80
C LEU A 182 6.72 18.88 0.99
N ASP A 183 6.55 19.66 -0.08
CA ASP A 183 6.00 21.02 -0.02
C ASP A 183 4.57 21.03 0.54
N ILE A 184 3.80 19.97 0.26
CA ILE A 184 2.44 19.77 0.80
C ILE A 184 2.48 19.23 2.23
N ARG A 185 3.31 18.22 2.50
CA ARG A 185 3.45 17.55 3.80
C ARG A 185 4.93 17.41 4.20
N PRO A 186 5.53 18.42 4.83
CA PRO A 186 6.96 18.40 5.19
C PRO A 186 7.33 17.36 6.25
N GLN A 187 6.35 16.83 7.00
CA GLN A 187 6.54 15.83 8.06
C GLN A 187 6.45 14.39 7.55
N ASP A 188 6.43 14.15 6.25
CA ASP A 188 6.44 12.80 5.70
C ASP A 188 7.88 12.28 5.60
N TYR A 189 8.33 11.55 6.62
CA TYR A 189 9.71 11.02 6.69
C TYR A 189 10.06 10.14 5.48
N TRP A 190 9.07 9.41 4.96
CA TRP A 190 9.23 8.48 3.84
C TRP A 190 9.51 9.22 2.53
N SER A 191 8.83 10.34 2.27
CA SER A 191 9.14 11.20 1.11
C SER A 191 10.55 11.77 1.19
N TRP A 192 11.02 12.19 2.38
CA TRP A 192 12.42 12.61 2.57
C TRP A 192 13.40 11.49 2.27
N TYR A 193 13.14 10.29 2.81
CA TYR A 193 13.95 9.11 2.57
C TYR A 193 14.06 8.79 1.07
N GLN A 194 12.93 8.70 0.36
CA GLN A 194 12.93 8.40 -1.08
C GLN A 194 13.60 9.49 -1.91
N GLN A 195 13.46 10.77 -1.53
CA GLN A 195 14.21 11.85 -2.15
C GLN A 195 15.73 11.64 -1.98
N GLY A 196 16.17 11.23 -0.79
CA GLY A 196 17.56 10.87 -0.50
C GLY A 196 18.07 9.73 -1.38
N VAL A 197 17.27 8.66 -1.53
CA VAL A 197 17.60 7.51 -2.39
C VAL A 197 17.84 7.95 -3.83
N ILE A 198 16.93 8.74 -4.42
CA ILE A 198 17.10 9.27 -5.78
C ILE A 198 18.34 10.15 -5.92
N LEU A 199 18.60 11.02 -4.94
CA LEU A 199 19.79 11.89 -4.96
C LEU A 199 21.08 11.08 -4.86
N GLN A 200 21.07 9.99 -4.10
CA GLN A 200 22.20 9.06 -4.00
C GLN A 200 22.43 8.33 -5.32
N GLU A 201 21.38 7.84 -5.98
CA GLU A 201 21.47 7.24 -7.33
C GLU A 201 22.08 8.22 -8.35
N LEU A 202 21.70 9.51 -8.25
CA LEU A 202 22.24 10.60 -9.05
C LEU A 202 23.63 11.09 -8.63
N GLN A 203 24.29 10.43 -7.67
CA GLN A 203 25.60 10.80 -7.10
C GLN A 203 25.65 12.20 -6.46
N ARG A 204 24.50 12.76 -6.06
CA ARG A 204 24.37 14.03 -5.34
C ARG A 204 24.43 13.79 -3.84
N LEU A 205 25.52 13.17 -3.39
CA LEU A 205 25.67 12.62 -2.03
C LEU A 205 25.43 13.64 -0.91
N PRO A 206 25.91 14.89 -0.96
CA PRO A 206 25.63 15.87 0.09
C PRO A 206 24.13 16.20 0.24
N GLU A 207 23.40 16.26 -0.87
CA GLU A 207 21.96 16.51 -0.86
C GLU A 207 21.18 15.28 -0.39
N ALA A 208 21.65 14.08 -0.74
CA ALA A 208 21.08 12.82 -0.24
C ALA A 208 21.19 12.73 1.29
N ILE A 209 22.37 13.03 1.84
CA ILE A 209 22.61 13.09 3.29
C ILE A 209 21.65 14.06 3.96
N ALA A 210 21.48 15.28 3.43
CA ALA A 210 20.55 16.24 3.99
C ALA A 210 19.11 15.71 4.04
N CYS A 211 18.67 14.98 3.01
CA CYS A 211 17.35 14.37 2.98
C CYS A 211 17.22 13.24 4.02
N TYR A 212 18.23 12.38 4.17
CA TYR A 212 18.23 11.36 5.21
C TYR A 212 18.24 11.96 6.61
N GLU A 213 18.99 13.05 6.84
CA GLU A 213 18.98 13.76 8.11
C GLU A 213 17.61 14.39 8.42
N GLU A 214 16.91 14.96 7.44
CA GLU A 214 15.53 15.44 7.63
C GLU A 214 14.55 14.29 7.92
N SER A 215 14.68 13.16 7.21
CA SER A 215 13.89 11.96 7.48
C SER A 215 14.10 11.47 8.92
N LEU A 216 15.36 11.38 9.37
CA LEU A 216 15.75 10.93 10.71
C LEU A 216 15.39 11.91 11.83
N LYS A 217 15.18 13.20 11.53
CA LYS A 217 14.59 14.13 12.51
C LYS A 217 13.13 13.81 12.81
N ILE A 218 12.42 13.23 11.85
CA ILE A 218 11.00 12.89 11.95
C ILE A 218 10.83 11.47 12.51
N ASP A 219 11.55 10.50 11.96
CA ASP A 219 11.56 9.11 12.41
C ASP A 219 13.00 8.63 12.63
N ARG A 220 13.40 8.51 13.91
CA ARG A 220 14.75 8.11 14.30
C ARG A 220 14.99 6.61 14.22
N ASP A 221 13.93 5.81 14.14
CA ASP A 221 14.01 4.36 14.15
C ASP A 221 14.13 3.80 12.72
N ASP A 222 14.23 4.67 11.70
CA ASP A 222 14.51 4.27 10.32
C ASP A 222 15.98 3.89 10.11
N ARG A 223 16.28 2.62 10.37
CA ARG A 223 17.59 2.01 10.08
C ARG A 223 18.05 2.17 8.63
N TYR A 224 17.14 2.22 7.64
CA TYR A 224 17.54 2.32 6.24
C TYR A 224 18.03 3.74 5.93
N ALA A 225 17.40 4.75 6.53
CA ALA A 225 17.89 6.12 6.46
C ALA A 225 19.27 6.26 7.09
N TRP A 226 19.50 5.67 8.28
CA TRP A 226 20.83 5.63 8.91
C TRP A 226 21.87 4.92 8.05
N TYR A 227 21.55 3.73 7.55
CA TYR A 227 22.46 2.95 6.71
C TYR A 227 22.81 3.66 5.39
N ASN A 228 21.82 4.25 4.71
CA ASN A 228 22.07 4.97 3.46
C ASN A 228 22.84 6.28 3.69
N ALA A 229 22.57 7.00 4.79
CA ALA A 229 23.40 8.13 5.20
C ALA A 229 24.85 7.70 5.43
N ALA A 230 25.08 6.57 6.09
CA ALA A 230 26.42 6.00 6.27
C ALA A 230 27.11 5.68 4.95
N CYS A 231 26.38 5.09 3.99
CA CYS A 231 26.91 4.82 2.64
C CYS A 231 27.36 6.12 1.96
N CYS A 232 26.55 7.18 2.02
CA CYS A 232 26.92 8.48 1.47
C CYS A 232 28.14 9.10 2.17
N TYR A 233 28.19 9.02 3.51
CA TYR A 233 29.34 9.52 4.28
C TYR A 233 30.62 8.76 3.97
N ALA A 234 30.56 7.43 3.83
CA ALA A 234 31.69 6.59 3.46
C ALA A 234 32.21 6.92 2.05
N ALA A 235 31.30 7.06 1.08
CA ALA A 235 31.65 7.46 -0.28
C ALA A 235 32.30 8.86 -0.36
N LEU A 236 31.96 9.77 0.56
CA LEU A 236 32.61 11.09 0.69
C LEU A 236 33.89 11.06 1.54
N GLY A 237 34.32 9.90 2.04
CA GLY A 237 35.50 9.78 2.90
C GLY A 237 35.31 10.31 4.34
N GLN A 238 34.07 10.62 4.75
CA GLN A 238 33.76 11.07 6.11
C GLN A 238 33.61 9.86 7.04
N GLN A 239 34.74 9.19 7.32
CA GLN A 239 34.80 7.90 7.99
C GLN A 239 34.07 7.88 9.34
N GLN A 240 34.34 8.87 10.20
CA GLN A 240 33.76 8.90 11.54
C GLN A 240 32.22 8.97 11.50
N LYS A 241 31.67 9.86 10.66
CA LYS A 241 30.22 9.99 10.50
C LYS A 241 29.58 8.73 9.92
N ALA A 242 30.26 8.08 8.98
CA ALA A 242 29.78 6.80 8.45
C ALA A 242 29.68 5.75 9.56
N ILE A 243 30.71 5.62 10.40
CA ILE A 243 30.70 4.68 11.54
C ILE A 243 29.61 5.03 12.55
N ASP A 244 29.42 6.31 12.86
CA ASP A 244 28.38 6.75 13.80
C ASP A 244 26.97 6.43 13.27
N CYS A 245 26.68 6.71 11.99
CA CYS A 245 25.41 6.32 11.37
C CYS A 245 25.22 4.79 11.32
N LEU A 246 26.29 4.01 11.07
CA LEU A 246 26.20 2.56 11.10
C LEU A 246 25.89 2.01 12.48
N ARG A 247 26.41 2.63 13.54
CA ARG A 247 26.09 2.26 14.91
C ARG A 247 24.60 2.39 15.18
N GLU A 248 24.01 3.53 14.83
CA GLU A 248 22.56 3.75 14.98
C GLU A 248 21.75 2.71 14.18
N ALA A 249 22.13 2.42 12.93
CA ALA A 249 21.45 1.40 12.12
C ALA A 249 21.55 -0.01 12.74
N LEU A 250 22.73 -0.38 13.24
CA LEU A 250 22.98 -1.68 13.87
C LEU A 250 22.30 -1.82 15.23
N ASP A 251 22.19 -0.74 16.00
CA ASP A 251 21.45 -0.73 17.27
C ASP A 251 19.95 -1.04 17.07
N ILE A 252 19.39 -0.63 15.92
CA ILE A 252 17.99 -0.87 15.58
C ILE A 252 17.77 -2.30 15.05
N GLU A 253 18.53 -2.73 14.04
CA GLU A 253 18.41 -4.09 13.46
C GLU A 253 19.79 -4.72 13.16
N PRO A 254 20.43 -5.35 14.16
CA PRO A 254 21.79 -5.89 14.05
C PRO A 254 22.00 -6.86 12.88
N ASP A 255 21.06 -7.78 12.67
CA ASP A 255 21.23 -8.90 11.74
C ASP A 255 21.19 -8.42 10.29
N ILE A 256 20.14 -7.70 9.91
CA ILE A 256 19.94 -7.18 8.55
C ILE A 256 20.99 -6.11 8.23
N CYS A 257 21.18 -5.12 9.11
CA CYS A 257 22.17 -4.07 8.88
C CYS A 257 23.60 -4.63 8.88
N GLY A 258 23.91 -5.60 9.74
CA GLY A 258 25.20 -6.26 9.78
C GLY A 258 25.52 -6.99 8.48
N GLU A 259 24.55 -7.71 7.90
CA GLU A 259 24.72 -8.33 6.58
C GLU A 259 24.95 -7.29 5.48
N LEU A 260 24.14 -6.23 5.45
CA LEU A 260 24.27 -5.15 4.47
C LEU A 260 25.65 -4.50 4.51
N VAL A 261 26.16 -4.17 5.69
CA VAL A 261 27.47 -3.52 5.86
C VAL A 261 28.62 -4.45 5.41
N ARG A 262 28.59 -5.73 5.77
CA ARG A 262 29.65 -6.68 5.41
C ARG A 262 29.78 -6.85 3.89
N ASN A 263 28.64 -6.84 3.19
CA ASN A 263 28.56 -7.10 1.75
C ASN A 263 28.67 -5.83 0.88
N ASN A 264 28.67 -4.63 1.47
CA ASN A 264 28.73 -3.39 0.71
C ASN A 264 30.17 -2.87 0.56
N PHE A 265 30.64 -2.82 -0.69
CA PHE A 265 31.98 -2.37 -1.06
C PHE A 265 32.24 -0.88 -0.76
N VAL A 266 31.20 -0.06 -0.55
CA VAL A 266 31.38 1.36 -0.19
C VAL A 266 32.16 1.52 1.11
N PHE A 267 32.15 0.49 1.97
CA PHE A 267 32.85 0.47 3.25
C PHE A 267 34.23 -0.19 3.17
N ASP A 268 34.73 -0.59 2.00
CA ASP A 268 36.05 -1.23 1.86
C ASP A 268 37.18 -0.34 2.42
N GLY A 269 37.07 0.99 2.22
CA GLY A 269 37.99 1.96 2.79
C GLY A 269 37.93 2.09 4.32
N LEU A 270 36.86 1.59 4.96
CA LEU A 270 36.70 1.57 6.42
C LEU A 270 37.18 0.26 7.05
N ARG A 271 37.40 -0.81 6.27
CA ARG A 271 37.79 -2.12 6.82
C ARG A 271 39.16 -2.14 7.51
N GLN A 272 39.99 -1.12 7.27
CA GLN A 272 41.27 -0.93 7.97
C GLN A 272 41.12 -0.11 9.26
N ASN A 273 39.94 0.45 9.54
CA ASN A 273 39.67 1.25 10.71
C ASN A 273 39.31 0.35 11.90
N GLU A 274 40.05 0.46 13.01
CA GLU A 274 39.83 -0.34 14.22
C GLU A 274 38.42 -0.14 14.78
N THR A 275 37.94 1.09 14.91
CA THR A 275 36.59 1.43 15.39
C THR A 275 35.49 0.78 14.55
N PHE A 276 35.67 0.69 13.24
CA PHE A 276 34.71 0.02 12.35
C PHE A 276 34.67 -1.50 12.57
N ASN A 277 35.84 -2.13 12.72
CA ASN A 277 35.92 -3.56 12.99
C ASN A 277 35.39 -3.92 14.38
N ASP A 278 35.69 -3.09 15.39
CA ASP A 278 35.16 -3.24 16.74
C ASP A 278 33.63 -3.14 16.72
N LEU A 279 33.08 -2.15 16.00
CA LEU A 279 31.64 -2.02 15.80
C LEU A 279 31.03 -3.32 15.25
N LEU A 280 31.56 -3.85 14.14
CA LEU A 280 31.02 -5.07 13.53
C LEU A 280 31.17 -6.33 14.41
N SER A 281 32.20 -6.38 15.25
CA SER A 281 32.40 -7.50 16.18
C SER A 281 31.32 -7.55 17.26
N CYS A 282 30.81 -6.39 17.70
CA CYS A 282 29.73 -6.29 18.69
C CYS A 282 28.38 -6.84 18.20
N TYR A 283 28.14 -6.82 16.87
CA TYR A 283 26.89 -7.27 16.24
C TYR A 283 27.13 -8.49 15.32
N SER A 284 28.09 -9.34 15.66
CA SER A 284 28.31 -10.60 14.96
C SER A 284 27.35 -11.67 15.50
N PRO A 285 26.58 -12.37 14.63
CA PRO A 285 25.71 -13.45 15.09
C PRO A 285 26.54 -14.56 15.74
N SER A 286 26.10 -15.00 16.92
CA SER A 286 26.69 -16.11 17.69
C SER A 286 26.54 -17.46 17.00
#